data_AF-A0A7H8SCV8-F1
#
_entry.id   AF-A0A7H8SCV8-F1
#
_cell.length_a   1.000
_cell.length_b   1.000
_cell.length_c   1.000
_cell.angle_alpha   90.00
_cell.angle_beta   90.00
_cell.angle_gamma   90.00
#
_symmetry.space_group_name_H-M   'P 1'
#
loop_
_entity.id
_entity.type
_entity.pdbx_description
1 polymer ?
#
loop_
_entity_poly.entity_id
_entity_poly.type
_entity_poly.pdbx_seq_one_letter_code
_entity_poly.pdbx_strand_id
1 'polypeptide(L)'
;MSDIPHDMTFKFGPNLREVPLNKMDMLYGMMYLQKQLNDKTLDKHEKGKLHGLLGTFLRIVGELEESKRHLNMAIDIFRELDRKQSVFVNQLRLANTYQWHNDFETSNQMFDELIEHAENNSDYIEYRDFAYQHQGKNLFDQEKYREALDYFQKALELRKDNRNSELIHSTETAIETCEKKLNK
;
A
#
# COMPACT_ATOMS: atom_id res chain seq x y z
N MET A 1 7.04 4.82 -16.75
CA MET A 1 5.85 5.29 -15.99
C MET A 1 5.70 6.75 -16.37
N SER A 2 4.48 7.23 -16.61
CA SER A 2 4.26 8.65 -16.91
C SER A 2 4.87 9.49 -15.77
N ASP A 3 5.84 10.34 -16.07
CA ASP A 3 6.32 11.34 -15.10
C ASP A 3 5.14 12.25 -14.79
N ILE A 4 4.49 12.01 -13.65
CA ILE A 4 3.38 12.84 -13.18
C ILE A 4 3.99 14.23 -12.94
N PRO A 5 3.52 15.29 -13.61
CA PRO A 5 4.17 16.60 -13.56
C PRO A 5 3.85 17.39 -12.28
N HIS A 6 3.75 16.68 -11.15
CA HIS A 6 3.38 17.20 -9.83
C HIS A 6 4.10 16.41 -8.74
N ASP A 7 4.35 17.04 -7.60
CA ASP A 7 4.90 16.35 -6.43
C ASP A 7 3.89 15.35 -5.84
N MET A 8 4.18 14.06 -6.02
CA MET A 8 3.37 12.95 -5.53
C MET A 8 3.95 12.32 -4.24
N THR A 9 4.96 12.95 -3.65
CA THR A 9 5.65 12.40 -2.48
C THR A 9 4.86 12.60 -1.18
N PHE A 10 5.19 11.78 -0.19
CA PHE A 10 4.55 11.77 1.12
C PHE A 10 5.57 11.44 2.20
N LYS A 11 5.19 11.70 3.45
CA LYS A 11 5.90 11.25 4.66
C LYS A 11 4.97 10.41 5.53
N PHE A 12 5.51 9.68 6.49
CA PHE A 12 4.66 9.00 7.48
C PHE A 12 4.34 9.92 8.65
N GLY A 13 3.06 9.98 9.02
CA GLY A 13 2.57 10.65 10.23
C GLY A 13 2.80 9.82 11.50
N PRO A 14 2.41 10.34 12.67
CA PRO A 14 2.60 9.67 13.96
C PRO A 14 1.82 8.35 14.11
N ASN A 15 0.84 8.10 13.25
CA ASN A 15 0.08 6.85 13.14
C ASN A 15 0.61 5.92 12.03
N LEU A 16 1.83 6.15 11.53
CA LEU A 16 2.46 5.37 10.45
C LEU A 16 1.72 5.41 9.10
N ARG A 17 0.70 6.27 8.98
CA ARG A 17 -0.05 6.54 7.74
C ARG A 17 0.68 7.58 6.90
N GLU A 18 0.67 7.41 5.59
CA GLU A 18 1.16 8.42 4.65
C GLU A 18 0.41 9.76 4.81
N VAL A 19 1.14 10.86 4.66
CA VAL A 19 0.62 12.23 4.62
C VAL A 19 1.33 12.94 3.46
N PRO A 20 0.60 13.57 2.52
CA PRO A 20 1.22 14.22 1.37
C PRO A 20 2.16 15.34 1.83
N LEU A 21 3.33 15.48 1.19
CA LEU A 21 4.20 16.63 1.45
C LEU A 21 3.55 17.93 0.94
N ASN A 22 2.94 17.87 -0.25
CA ASN A 22 2.09 18.92 -0.78
C ASN A 22 0.74 18.35 -1.24
N LYS A 23 -0.32 18.62 -0.45
CA LYS A 23 -1.67 18.13 -0.76
C LYS A 23 -2.20 18.69 -2.09
N MET A 24 -1.91 19.94 -2.43
CA MET A 24 -2.40 20.55 -3.66
C MET A 24 -1.73 19.93 -4.89
N ASP A 25 -0.43 19.70 -4.86
CA ASP A 25 0.29 19.05 -5.97
C ASP A 25 -0.20 17.61 -6.16
N MET A 26 -0.42 16.86 -5.07
CA MET A 26 -0.97 15.51 -5.18
C MET A 26 -2.35 15.50 -5.82
N LEU A 27 -3.22 16.46 -5.47
CA LEU A 27 -4.55 16.61 -6.10
C LEU A 27 -4.43 16.95 -7.60
N TYR A 28 -3.53 17.86 -7.98
CA TYR A 28 -3.29 18.16 -9.40
C TYR A 28 -2.72 16.96 -10.16
N GLY A 29 -1.81 16.20 -9.55
CA GLY A 29 -1.31 14.94 -10.10
C GLY A 29 -2.42 13.92 -10.30
N MET A 30 -3.34 13.77 -9.35
CA MET A 30 -4.52 12.91 -9.49
C MET A 30 -5.43 13.38 -10.63
N MET A 31 -5.67 14.68 -10.80
CA MET A 31 -6.42 15.21 -11.94
C MET A 31 -5.72 14.90 -13.28
N TYR A 32 -4.39 14.99 -13.33
CA TYR A 32 -3.60 14.61 -14.50
C TYR A 32 -3.75 13.12 -14.83
N LEU A 33 -3.70 12.24 -13.82
CA LEU A 33 -3.93 10.80 -14.00
C LEU A 33 -5.36 10.50 -14.50
N GLN A 34 -6.37 11.18 -13.94
CA GLN A 34 -7.76 11.05 -14.39
C GLN A 34 -7.95 11.50 -15.84
N LYS A 35 -7.27 12.58 -16.25
CA LYS A 35 -7.28 13.03 -17.65
C LYS A 35 -6.68 11.98 -18.59
N GLN A 36 -5.58 11.34 -18.20
CA GLN A 36 -4.98 10.26 -18.99
C GLN A 36 -5.90 9.05 -19.11
N LEU A 37 -6.64 8.69 -18.05
CA LEU A 37 -7.61 7.59 -18.11
C LEU A 37 -8.74 7.81 -19.14
N ASN A 38 -9.06 9.08 -19.42
CA ASN A 38 -10.05 9.44 -20.44
C ASN A 38 -9.51 9.36 -21.88
N ASP A 39 -8.20 9.14 -22.05
CA ASP A 39 -7.61 8.91 -23.37
C ASP A 39 -8.03 7.54 -23.91
N LYS A 40 -8.74 7.55 -25.04
CA LYS A 40 -9.23 6.33 -25.69
C LYS A 40 -8.12 5.48 -26.29
N THR A 41 -6.94 6.06 -26.53
CA THR A 41 -5.79 5.35 -27.09
C THR A 41 -4.99 4.58 -26.04
N LEU A 42 -5.23 4.86 -24.76
CA LEU A 42 -4.54 4.23 -23.64
C LEU A 42 -4.86 2.73 -23.56
N ASP A 43 -3.82 1.91 -23.52
CA ASP A 43 -3.98 0.45 -23.49
C ASP A 43 -4.49 -0.04 -22.14
N LYS A 44 -5.01 -1.28 -22.10
CA LYS A 44 -5.57 -1.85 -20.87
C LYS A 44 -4.54 -1.94 -19.74
N HIS A 45 -3.32 -2.34 -20.04
CA HIS A 45 -2.27 -2.50 -19.04
C HIS A 45 -1.87 -1.15 -18.42
N GLU A 46 -1.75 -0.11 -19.24
CA GLU A 46 -1.53 1.26 -18.79
C GLU A 46 -2.70 1.78 -17.94
N LYS A 47 -3.95 1.54 -18.36
CA LYS A 47 -5.15 1.84 -17.55
C LYS A 47 -5.08 1.19 -16.18
N GLY A 48 -4.74 -0.09 -16.11
CA GLY A 48 -4.58 -0.81 -14.83
C GLY A 48 -3.54 -0.14 -13.92
N LYS A 49 -2.41 0.30 -14.47
CA LYS A 49 -1.39 1.04 -13.71
C LYS A 49 -1.92 2.38 -13.19
N LEU A 50 -2.62 3.15 -14.03
CA LEU A 50 -3.16 4.46 -13.63
C LEU A 50 -4.25 4.32 -12.56
N HIS A 51 -5.13 3.33 -12.68
CA HIS A 51 -6.10 3.00 -11.64
C HIS A 51 -5.42 2.63 -10.32
N GLY A 52 -4.38 1.80 -10.35
CA GLY A 52 -3.63 1.42 -9.14
C GLY A 52 -2.90 2.60 -8.47
N LEU A 53 -2.39 3.55 -9.26
CA LEU A 53 -1.76 4.79 -8.75
C LEU A 53 -2.81 5.72 -8.14
N LEU A 54 -3.90 6.00 -8.86
CA LEU A 54 -5.01 6.81 -8.35
C LEU A 54 -5.57 6.24 -7.05
N GLY A 55 -5.77 4.93 -6.98
CA GLY A 55 -6.21 4.25 -5.77
C GLY A 55 -5.30 4.53 -4.57
N THR A 56 -3.99 4.52 -4.78
CA THR A 56 -2.99 4.85 -3.75
C THR A 56 -3.12 6.30 -3.30
N PHE A 57 -3.15 7.26 -4.23
CA PHE A 57 -3.18 8.68 -3.87
C PHE A 57 -4.52 9.10 -3.28
N LEU A 58 -5.65 8.55 -3.76
CA LEU A 58 -6.97 8.74 -3.19
C LEU A 58 -7.00 8.33 -1.71
N ARG A 59 -6.38 7.18 -1.35
CA ARG A 59 -6.24 6.78 0.05
C ARG A 59 -5.47 7.83 0.84
N ILE A 60 -4.32 8.28 0.34
CA ILE A 60 -3.44 9.26 1.02
C ILE A 60 -4.17 10.59 1.28
N VAL A 61 -5.04 11.05 0.37
CA VAL A 61 -5.81 12.29 0.56
C VAL A 61 -7.12 12.09 1.36
N GLY A 62 -7.48 10.86 1.71
CA GLY A 62 -8.64 10.50 2.54
C GLY A 62 -9.89 10.07 1.77
N GLU A 63 -9.83 9.99 0.44
CA GLU A 63 -10.95 9.59 -0.44
C GLU A 63 -11.04 8.05 -0.54
N LEU A 64 -11.40 7.40 0.57
CA LEU A 64 -11.28 5.95 0.73
C LEU A 64 -12.22 5.13 -0.16
N GLU A 65 -13.45 5.59 -0.38
CA GLU A 65 -14.40 4.89 -1.27
C GLU A 65 -13.93 4.89 -2.72
N GLU A 66 -13.49 6.05 -3.20
CA GLU A 66 -12.95 6.19 -4.55
C GLU A 66 -11.63 5.40 -4.69
N SER A 67 -10.81 5.36 -3.64
CA SER A 67 -9.63 4.50 -3.59
C SER A 67 -10.00 3.02 -3.82
N LYS A 68 -10.99 2.49 -3.09
CA LYS A 68 -11.50 1.11 -3.26
C LYS A 68 -11.98 0.89 -4.69
N ARG A 69 -12.75 1.82 -5.27
CA ARG A 69 -13.25 1.71 -6.64
C ARG A 69 -12.09 1.61 -7.66
N HIS A 70 -11.13 2.52 -7.59
CA HIS A 70 -9.99 2.53 -8.52
C HIS A 70 -9.11 1.28 -8.36
N LEU A 71 -8.88 0.79 -7.14
CA LEU A 71 -8.09 -0.42 -6.90
C LEU A 71 -8.78 -1.68 -7.43
N ASN A 72 -10.11 -1.81 -7.26
CA ASN A 72 -10.87 -2.90 -7.85
C ASN A 72 -10.82 -2.88 -9.39
N MET A 73 -10.96 -1.70 -10.01
CA MET A 73 -10.77 -1.57 -11.47
C MET A 73 -9.37 -2.01 -11.92
N ALA A 74 -8.32 -1.67 -11.17
CA ALA A 74 -6.97 -2.13 -11.48
C ALA A 74 -6.84 -3.67 -11.37
N ILE A 75 -7.41 -4.26 -10.32
CA ILE A 75 -7.42 -5.71 -10.09
C ILE A 75 -8.11 -6.42 -11.25
N ASP A 76 -9.31 -5.98 -11.64
CA ASP A 76 -10.08 -6.61 -12.72
C ASP A 76 -9.34 -6.53 -14.06
N ILE A 77 -8.76 -5.38 -14.38
CA ILE A 77 -7.92 -5.21 -15.57
C ILE A 77 -6.73 -6.18 -15.54
N PHE A 78 -6.01 -6.30 -14.43
CA PHE A 78 -4.86 -7.18 -14.35
C PHE A 78 -5.23 -8.67 -14.32
N ARG A 79 -6.43 -9.02 -13.85
CA ARG A 79 -6.99 -10.38 -14.00
C ARG A 79 -7.27 -10.70 -15.46
N GLU A 80 -7.91 -9.79 -16.20
CA GLU A 80 -8.16 -9.96 -17.65
C GLU A 80 -6.86 -10.14 -18.45
N LEU A 81 -5.77 -9.52 -18.01
CA LEU A 81 -4.46 -9.58 -18.65
C LEU A 81 -3.57 -10.73 -18.12
N ASP A 82 -4.07 -11.58 -17.23
CA ASP A 82 -3.32 -12.64 -16.52
C ASP A 82 -2.02 -12.14 -15.84
N ARG A 83 -2.04 -10.92 -15.31
CA ARG A 83 -0.91 -10.28 -14.61
C ARG A 83 -1.01 -10.49 -13.11
N LYS A 84 -0.81 -11.73 -12.67
CA LYS A 84 -1.04 -12.18 -11.28
C LYS A 84 -0.29 -11.36 -10.21
N GLN A 85 0.99 -11.03 -10.43
CA GLN A 85 1.73 -10.15 -9.52
C GLN A 85 1.12 -8.74 -9.43
N SER A 86 0.62 -8.19 -10.54
CA SER A 86 -0.05 -6.88 -10.54
C SER A 86 -1.41 -6.94 -9.82
N VAL A 87 -2.11 -8.07 -9.88
CA VAL A 87 -3.30 -8.33 -9.05
C VAL A 87 -2.93 -8.30 -7.57
N PHE A 88 -1.90 -9.06 -7.16
CA PHE A 88 -1.41 -9.11 -5.78
C PHE A 88 -1.07 -7.73 -5.24
N VAL A 89 -0.29 -6.94 -5.99
CA VAL A 89 0.10 -5.58 -5.58
C VAL A 89 -1.12 -4.68 -5.35
N ASN A 90 -2.16 -4.78 -6.19
CA ASN A 90 -3.36 -3.96 -6.03
C ASN A 90 -4.29 -4.49 -4.92
N GLN A 91 -4.30 -5.79 -4.65
CA GLN A 91 -4.97 -6.36 -3.47
C GLN A 91 -4.30 -5.89 -2.17
N LEU A 92 -2.97 -5.87 -2.12
CA LEU A 92 -2.23 -5.33 -0.97
C LEU A 92 -2.55 -3.84 -0.72
N ARG A 93 -2.61 -3.04 -1.79
CA ARG A 93 -3.04 -1.64 -1.71
C ARG A 93 -4.48 -1.50 -1.25
N LEU A 94 -5.38 -2.40 -1.68
CA LEU A 94 -6.78 -2.41 -1.30
C LEU A 94 -6.96 -2.76 0.18
N ALA A 95 -6.22 -3.76 0.69
CA ALA A 95 -6.18 -4.10 2.11
C ALA A 95 -5.75 -2.90 2.97
N ASN A 96 -4.74 -2.13 2.52
CA ASN A 96 -4.32 -0.89 3.17
C ASN A 96 -5.42 0.20 3.12
N THR A 97 -6.22 0.27 2.06
CA THR A 97 -7.40 1.16 2.03
C THR A 97 -8.47 0.73 3.03
N TYR A 98 -8.76 -0.57 3.16
CA TYR A 98 -9.69 -1.09 4.18
C TYR A 98 -9.19 -0.81 5.61
N GLN A 99 -7.88 -1.01 5.85
CA GLN A 99 -7.24 -0.61 7.11
C GLN A 99 -7.54 0.86 7.42
N TRP A 100 -7.33 1.76 6.47
CA TRP A 100 -7.55 3.21 6.69
C TRP A 100 -9.00 3.56 6.93
N HIS A 101 -9.91 2.75 6.38
CA HIS A 101 -11.35 2.83 6.58
C HIS A 101 -11.80 2.22 7.91
N ASN A 102 -10.86 1.68 8.71
CA ASN A 102 -11.10 0.94 9.96
C ASN A 102 -12.01 -0.29 9.78
N ASP A 103 -12.13 -0.79 8.55
CA ASP A 103 -12.77 -2.07 8.25
C ASP A 103 -11.74 -3.18 8.47
N PHE A 104 -11.45 -3.40 9.76
CA PHE A 104 -10.38 -4.30 10.19
C PHE A 104 -10.70 -5.76 9.94
N GLU A 105 -11.98 -6.13 9.90
CA GLU A 105 -12.39 -7.49 9.52
C GLU A 105 -11.89 -7.80 8.11
N THR A 106 -12.22 -6.93 7.15
CA THR A 106 -11.80 -7.10 5.75
C THR A 106 -10.28 -6.97 5.59
N SER A 107 -9.66 -5.96 6.20
CA SER A 107 -8.21 -5.77 6.04
C SER A 107 -7.41 -6.92 6.64
N ASN A 108 -7.78 -7.44 7.83
CA ASN A 108 -7.12 -8.59 8.45
C ASN A 108 -7.19 -9.82 7.54
N GLN A 109 -8.40 -10.16 7.04
CA GLN A 109 -8.57 -11.29 6.14
C GLN A 109 -7.69 -11.16 4.88
N MET A 110 -7.72 -9.99 4.24
CA MET A 110 -6.93 -9.76 3.03
C MET A 110 -5.42 -9.85 3.28
N PHE A 111 -4.92 -9.28 4.38
CA PHE A 111 -3.49 -9.37 4.70
C PHE A 111 -3.06 -10.80 5.00
N ASP A 112 -3.86 -11.58 5.74
CA ASP A 112 -3.55 -12.97 6.05
C ASP A 112 -3.49 -13.82 4.77
N GLU A 113 -4.46 -13.67 3.86
CA GLU A 113 -4.47 -14.34 2.55
C GLU A 113 -3.25 -13.96 1.68
N LEU A 114 -2.88 -12.67 1.65
CA LEU A 114 -1.72 -12.18 0.89
C LEU A 114 -0.40 -12.70 1.46
N ILE A 115 -0.27 -12.73 2.79
CA ILE A 115 0.91 -13.26 3.48
C ILE A 115 1.04 -14.76 3.21
N GLU A 116 -0.03 -15.53 3.42
CA GLU A 116 -0.05 -16.97 3.15
C GLU A 116 0.34 -17.25 1.68
N HIS A 117 -0.21 -16.49 0.74
CA HIS A 117 0.13 -16.64 -0.68
C HIS A 117 1.62 -16.35 -0.94
N ALA A 118 2.15 -15.27 -0.36
CA ALA A 118 3.53 -14.90 -0.55
C ALA A 118 4.49 -15.90 0.11
N GLU A 119 4.16 -16.45 1.28
CA GLU A 119 4.95 -17.46 2.00
C GLU A 119 5.02 -18.79 1.25
N ASN A 120 3.93 -19.20 0.60
CA ASN A 120 3.82 -20.49 -0.09
C ASN A 120 4.17 -20.44 -1.58
N ASN A 121 4.50 -19.27 -2.13
CA ASN A 121 4.82 -19.11 -3.55
C ASN A 121 6.10 -18.26 -3.76
N SER A 122 7.10 -18.86 -4.40
CA SER A 122 8.38 -18.20 -4.70
C SER A 122 8.24 -17.01 -5.65
N ASP A 123 7.22 -16.98 -6.50
CA ASP A 123 6.98 -15.87 -7.45
C ASP A 123 6.61 -14.56 -6.74
N TYR A 124 6.32 -14.62 -5.44
CA TYR A 124 5.88 -13.49 -4.62
C TYR A 124 6.83 -13.17 -3.47
N ILE A 125 8.03 -13.76 -3.46
CA ILE A 125 9.03 -13.56 -2.40
C ILE A 125 9.39 -12.07 -2.23
N GLU A 126 9.41 -11.31 -3.33
CA GLU A 126 9.72 -9.87 -3.36
C GLU A 126 8.64 -8.98 -2.73
N TYR A 127 7.45 -9.52 -2.42
CA TYR A 127 6.35 -8.78 -1.81
C TYR A 127 6.15 -9.11 -0.32
N ARG A 128 6.85 -10.11 0.22
CA ARG A 128 6.67 -10.58 1.60
C ARG A 128 6.92 -9.50 2.63
N ASP A 129 8.01 -8.74 2.47
CA ASP A 129 8.36 -7.67 3.41
C ASP A 129 7.31 -6.55 3.40
N PHE A 130 6.75 -6.21 2.23
CA PHE A 130 5.64 -5.28 2.11
C PHE A 130 4.38 -5.80 2.78
N ALA A 131 4.02 -7.08 2.57
CA ALA A 131 2.86 -7.69 3.19
C ALA A 131 2.96 -7.67 4.73
N TYR A 132 4.09 -8.07 5.29
CA TYR A 132 4.34 -7.98 6.74
C TYR A 132 4.35 -6.53 7.24
N GLN A 133 5.02 -5.61 6.54
CA GLN A 133 5.04 -4.20 6.93
C GLN A 133 3.62 -3.61 6.99
N HIS A 134 2.77 -3.92 6.01
CA HIS A 134 1.40 -3.40 5.99
C HIS A 134 0.51 -4.09 7.03
N GLN A 135 0.66 -5.39 7.28
CA GLN A 135 -0.06 -6.07 8.35
C GLN A 135 0.34 -5.53 9.74
N GLY A 136 1.63 -5.23 9.95
CA GLY A 136 2.09 -4.56 11.16
C GLY A 136 1.42 -3.19 11.36
N LYS A 137 1.30 -2.38 10.31
CA LYS A 137 0.56 -1.10 10.38
C LYS A 137 -0.92 -1.31 10.66
N ASN A 138 -1.53 -2.33 10.07
CA ASN A 138 -2.94 -2.67 10.26
C ASN A 138 -3.25 -3.08 11.70
N LEU A 139 -2.37 -3.85 12.32
CA LEU A 139 -2.45 -4.21 13.75
C LEU A 139 -2.14 -3.02 14.66
N PHE A 140 -1.22 -2.14 14.24
CA PHE A 140 -0.94 -0.90 14.95
C PHE A 140 -2.18 0.01 15.05
N ASP A 141 -2.93 0.17 13.95
CA ASP A 141 -4.19 0.94 13.93
C ASP A 141 -5.29 0.30 14.79
N GLN A 142 -5.20 -1.01 15.05
CA GLN A 142 -6.07 -1.75 15.98
C GLN A 142 -5.56 -1.74 17.44
N GLU A 143 -4.50 -0.98 17.73
CA GLU A 143 -3.83 -0.92 19.04
C GLU A 143 -3.22 -2.27 19.51
N LYS A 144 -3.08 -3.24 18.60
CA LYS A 144 -2.43 -4.53 18.84
C LYS A 144 -0.92 -4.42 18.69
N TYR A 145 -0.31 -3.55 19.50
CA TYR A 145 1.09 -3.13 19.32
C TYR A 145 2.10 -4.28 19.43
N ARG A 146 1.83 -5.29 20.25
CA ARG A 146 2.72 -6.47 20.39
C ARG A 146 2.71 -7.33 19.12
N GLU A 147 1.53 -7.62 18.58
CA GLU A 147 1.40 -8.36 17.32
C GLU A 147 1.97 -7.55 16.14
N ALA A 148 1.76 -6.23 16.15
CA ALA A 148 2.35 -5.33 15.15
C ALA A 148 3.89 -5.39 15.15
N LEU A 149 4.53 -5.44 16.32
CA LEU A 149 5.98 -5.59 16.45
C LEU A 149 6.49 -6.89 15.81
N ASP A 150 5.80 -8.01 16.02
CA ASP A 150 6.19 -9.29 15.43
C ASP A 150 6.23 -9.21 13.90
N TYR A 151 5.23 -8.57 13.29
CA TYR A 151 5.19 -8.36 11.84
C TYR A 151 6.24 -7.36 11.34
N PHE A 152 6.48 -6.26 12.06
CA PHE A 152 7.56 -5.34 11.68
C PHE A 152 8.93 -6.00 11.77
N GLN A 153 9.16 -6.87 12.76
CA GLN A 153 10.42 -7.59 12.89
C GLN A 153 10.64 -8.55 11.72
N LYS A 154 9.61 -9.30 11.32
CA LYS A 154 9.65 -10.14 10.10
C LYS A 154 9.96 -9.33 8.84
N ALA A 155 9.35 -8.15 8.68
CA ALA A 155 9.63 -7.26 7.55
C ALA A 155 11.09 -6.75 7.58
N LEU A 156 11.60 -6.39 8.75
CA LEU A 156 12.97 -5.89 8.94
C LEU A 156 14.02 -6.93 8.59
N GLU A 157 13.81 -8.18 8.99
CA GLU A 157 14.71 -9.30 8.67
C GLU A 157 14.89 -9.44 7.14
N LEU A 158 13.79 -9.48 6.39
CA LEU A 158 13.83 -9.57 4.92
C LEU A 158 14.47 -8.34 4.26
N ARG A 159 14.26 -7.14 4.82
CA ARG A 159 14.81 -5.88 4.27
C ARG A 159 16.30 -5.75 4.48
N LYS A 160 16.84 -6.29 5.57
CA LYS A 160 18.29 -6.29 5.86
C LYS A 160 19.06 -7.11 4.82
N ASP A 161 18.49 -8.21 4.36
CA ASP A 161 19.09 -9.03 3.30
C ASP A 161 19.15 -8.27 1.97
N ASN A 162 18.11 -7.49 1.68
CA ASN A 162 17.97 -6.73 0.42
C ASN A 162 18.61 -5.32 0.45
N ARG A 163 19.15 -4.88 1.59
CA ARG A 163 19.89 -3.60 1.80
C ARG A 163 19.18 -2.32 1.32
N ASN A 164 17.84 -2.29 1.34
CA ASN A 164 17.09 -1.07 1.05
C ASN A 164 17.01 -0.18 2.31
N SER A 165 17.92 0.79 2.42
CA SER A 165 18.06 1.64 3.61
C SER A 165 16.81 2.45 3.95
N GLU A 166 16.03 2.88 2.96
CA GLU A 166 14.81 3.65 3.18
C GLU A 166 13.71 2.76 3.80
N LEU A 167 13.55 1.54 3.27
CA LEU A 167 12.60 0.58 3.80
C LEU A 167 12.98 0.11 5.21
N ILE A 168 14.28 -0.12 5.45
CA ILE A 168 14.81 -0.46 6.79
C ILE A 168 14.47 0.65 7.78
N HIS A 169 14.81 1.90 7.47
CA HIS A 169 14.54 3.04 8.34
C HIS A 169 13.04 3.22 8.63
N SER A 170 12.19 3.02 7.60
CA SER A 170 10.74 3.07 7.76
C SER A 170 10.22 1.98 8.72
N THR A 171 10.77 0.76 8.67
CA THR A 171 10.41 -0.33 9.58
C THR A 171 10.90 -0.07 11.00
N GLU A 172 12.14 0.38 11.16
CA GLU A 172 12.72 0.73 12.47
C GLU A 172 11.89 1.82 13.16
N THR A 173 11.50 2.86 12.43
CA THR A 173 10.60 3.91 12.94
C THR A 173 9.26 3.33 13.41
N ALA A 174 8.70 2.36 12.68
CA ALA A 174 7.47 1.69 13.07
C ALA A 174 7.64 0.86 14.36
N ILE A 175 8.74 0.13 14.50
CA ILE A 175 9.11 -0.62 15.70
C ILE A 175 9.23 0.31 16.91
N GLU A 176 10.03 1.38 16.80
CA GLU A 176 10.17 2.36 17.88
C GLU A 176 8.83 2.97 18.29
N THR A 177 7.93 3.20 17.32
CA THR A 177 6.60 3.76 17.57
C THR A 177 5.73 2.79 18.36
N CYS A 178 5.77 1.49 18.05
CA CYS A 178 5.10 0.45 18.84
C CYS A 178 5.66 0.36 20.27
N GLU A 179 6.99 0.36 20.43
CA GLU A 179 7.63 0.28 21.75
C GLU A 179 7.24 1.46 22.64
N LYS A 180 7.21 2.69 22.07
CA LYS A 180 6.74 3.88 22.77
C LYS A 180 5.27 3.78 23.19
N LYS A 181 4.43 3.04 22.46
CA LYS A 181 3.02 2.82 22.80
C LYS A 181 2.85 1.77 23.89
N LEU A 182 3.69 0.74 23.92
CA LEU A 182 3.68 -0.31 24.95
C LEU A 182 4.22 0.15 26.31
N ASN A 183 5.09 1.17 26.32
CA ASN A 183 5.73 1.71 27.52
C ASN A 183 4.99 2.91 28.14
N LYS A 184 3.79 3.25 27.65
CA LYS A 184 2.92 4.31 28.17
C LYS A 184 1.80 3.72 29.01
#